data_AF-A0A6A0GUZ1-F1
#
_entry.id   AF-A0A6A0GUZ1-F1
#
_cell.length_a   1.000
_cell.length_b   1.000
_cell.length_c   1.000
_cell.angle_alpha   90.00
_cell.angle_beta   90.00
_cell.angle_gamma   90.00
#
_symmetry.space_group_name_H-M   'P 1'
#
loop_
_entity.id
_entity.type
_entity.pdbx_description
1 polymer ?
#
loop_
_entity_poly.entity_id
_entity_poly.type
_entity_poly.pdbx_seq_one_letter_code
_entity_poly.pdbx_strand_id
1 'polypeptide(L)'
;MAEERDRFMLIKERLRVLLEHQITNFMYCFPFGRPEGALQSALVLLDSVLMKDIVTPVSHEEVRAMIKKSLENAALLNYTRLSGETKVEEDLGPDSGVSASRKLEDLIRLSELCVDLLQQNEEHHAE
;
A
#
# COMPACT_ATOMS: atom_id res chain seq x y z
N MET A 1 -19.46 24.44 20.78
CA MET A 1 -18.56 23.62 21.62
C MET A 1 -18.74 22.11 21.39
N ALA A 2 -19.83 21.46 21.85
CA ALA A 2 -20.00 20.01 21.66
C ALA A 2 -20.17 19.62 20.18
N GLU A 3 -21.08 20.26 19.45
CA GLU A 3 -21.31 19.99 18.02
C GLU A 3 -20.07 20.24 17.15
N GLU A 4 -19.32 21.31 17.41
CA GLU A 4 -18.09 21.63 16.68
C GLU A 4 -16.99 20.60 16.94
N ARG A 5 -16.84 20.16 18.20
CA ARG A 5 -15.92 19.10 18.58
C ARG A 5 -16.29 17.77 17.92
N ASP A 6 -17.58 17.43 17.92
CA ASP A 6 -18.05 16.18 17.32
C ASP A 6 -17.88 16.21 15.79
N ARG A 7 -18.12 17.36 15.16
CA ARG A 7 -17.83 17.60 13.73
C ARG A 7 -16.33 17.50 13.42
N PHE A 8 -15.48 18.04 14.28
CA PHE A 8 -14.03 17.92 14.15
C PHE A 8 -13.58 16.45 14.22
N MET A 9 -14.07 15.69 15.21
CA MET A 9 -13.76 14.27 15.35
C MET A 9 -14.21 13.45 14.14
N LEU A 10 -15.39 13.75 13.58
CA LEU A 10 -15.88 13.11 12.36
C LEU A 10 -14.96 13.39 11.15
N ILE A 11 -14.52 14.63 10.97
CA ILE A 11 -13.61 15.01 9.87
C ILE A 11 -12.25 14.35 10.05
N LYS A 12 -11.72 14.35 11.27
CA LYS A 12 -10.45 13.70 11.64
C LYS A 12 -10.48 12.21 11.31
N GLU A 13 -11.56 11.52 11.67
CA GLU A 13 -11.73 10.10 11.37
C GLU A 13 -11.79 9.83 9.86
N ARG A 14 -12.55 10.65 9.12
CA ARG A 14 -12.61 10.54 7.65
C ARG A 14 -11.25 10.77 6.99
N LEU A 15 -10.47 11.71 7.50
CA LEU A 15 -9.12 11.98 7.01
C LEU A 15 -8.19 10.79 7.30
N ARG A 16 -8.30 10.17 8.48
CA ARG A 16 -7.53 8.97 8.85
C ARG A 16 -7.77 7.83 7.84
N VAL A 17 -9.03 7.52 7.57
CA VAL A 17 -9.42 6.47 6.62
C VAL A 17 -8.92 6.76 5.20
N LEU A 18 -8.98 8.02 4.76
CA LEU A 18 -8.48 8.43 3.44
C LEU A 18 -6.96 8.24 3.33
N LEU A 19 -6.21 8.65 4.37
CA LEU A 19 -4.76 8.52 4.39
C LEU A 19 -4.32 7.06 4.45
N GLU A 20 -4.98 6.23 5.26
CA GLU A 20 -4.75 4.77 5.27
C GLU A 20 -4.93 4.17 3.87
N HIS A 21 -5.99 4.56 3.16
CA HIS A 21 -6.25 4.10 1.80
C HIS A 21 -5.17 4.55 0.82
N GLN A 22 -4.76 5.84 0.86
CA GLN A 22 -3.73 6.39 -0.02
C GLN A 22 -2.36 5.74 0.22
N ILE A 23 -1.98 5.51 1.47
CA ILE A 23 -0.71 4.85 1.83
C ILE A 23 -0.75 3.38 1.40
N THR A 24 -1.88 2.68 1.55
CA THR A 24 -2.01 1.29 1.07
C THR A 24 -1.93 1.18 -0.46
N ASN A 25 -2.39 2.22 -1.17
CA ASN A 25 -2.40 2.26 -2.64
C ASN A 25 -1.34 3.22 -3.20
N PHE A 26 -0.22 3.38 -2.51
CA PHE A 26 0.75 4.45 -2.81
C PHE A 26 1.27 4.44 -4.25
N MET A 27 1.45 3.27 -4.87
CA MET A 27 1.87 3.16 -6.27
C MET A 27 0.89 3.80 -7.27
N TYR A 28 -0.39 3.93 -6.89
CA TYR A 28 -1.44 4.52 -7.72
C TYR A 28 -1.78 5.93 -7.28
N CYS A 29 -1.78 6.18 -5.97
CA CYS A 29 -2.05 7.49 -5.42
C CYS A 29 -0.85 8.45 -5.55
N PHE A 30 0.37 7.91 -5.61
CA PHE A 30 1.64 8.63 -5.73
C PHE A 30 2.55 7.97 -6.79
N PRO A 31 2.11 7.86 -8.05
CA PRO A 31 2.83 7.11 -9.07
C PRO A 31 4.21 7.69 -9.34
N PHE A 32 5.25 6.84 -9.33
CA PHE A 32 6.65 7.24 -9.54
C PHE A 32 7.11 8.35 -8.57
N GLY A 33 6.62 8.28 -7.33
CA GLY A 33 6.91 9.30 -6.31
C GLY A 33 6.32 10.67 -6.64
N ARG A 34 5.34 10.77 -7.55
CA ARG A 34 4.73 12.05 -7.95
C ARG A 34 3.37 12.28 -7.27
N PRO A 35 3.08 13.52 -6.81
CA PRO A 35 4.02 14.63 -6.71
C PRO A 35 5.14 14.32 -5.70
N GLU A 36 6.32 14.90 -5.94
CA GLU A 36 7.51 14.66 -5.10
C GLU A 36 7.21 14.96 -3.63
N GLY A 37 7.58 14.04 -2.73
CA GLY A 37 7.31 14.16 -1.29
C GLY A 37 5.84 14.02 -0.88
N ALA A 38 4.91 13.67 -1.78
CA ALA A 38 3.49 13.57 -1.44
C ALA A 38 3.19 12.36 -0.53
N LEU A 39 3.82 11.21 -0.78
CA LEU A 39 3.72 10.05 0.11
C LEU A 39 4.29 10.36 1.50
N GLN A 40 5.46 10.98 1.57
CA GLN A 40 6.05 11.44 2.82
C GLN A 40 5.13 12.41 3.57
N SER A 41 4.54 13.37 2.85
CA SER A 41 3.58 14.33 3.41
C SER A 41 2.32 13.63 3.93
N ALA A 42 1.83 12.60 3.22
CA ALA A 42 0.70 11.80 3.67
C ALA A 42 1.01 11.00 4.95
N LEU A 43 2.22 10.45 5.06
CA LEU A 43 2.71 9.76 6.27
C LEU A 43 2.82 10.72 7.46
N VAL A 44 3.41 11.90 7.27
CA VAL A 44 3.51 12.94 8.31
C VAL A 44 2.12 13.44 8.75
N LEU A 45 1.20 13.60 7.79
CA LEU A 45 -0.17 14.00 8.10
C LEU A 45 -0.92 12.89 8.86
N LEU A 46 -0.72 11.62 8.49
CA LEU A 46 -1.33 10.50 9.21
C LEU A 46 -0.84 10.44 10.67
N ASP A 47 0.45 10.63 10.91
CA ASP A 47 1.03 10.72 12.26
C ASP A 47 0.33 11.81 13.10
N SER A 48 0.13 12.98 12.51
CA SER A 48 -0.56 14.11 13.14
C SER A 48 -2.06 13.85 13.38
N VAL A 49 -2.73 13.14 12.47
CA VAL A 49 -4.15 12.78 12.58
C VAL A 49 -4.39 11.70 13.63
N LEU A 50 -3.43 10.79 13.83
CA LEU A 50 -3.55 9.73 14.81
C LEU A 50 -3.45 10.23 16.25
N MET A 51 -2.74 11.34 16.50
CA MET A 51 -2.60 11.94 17.84
C MET A 51 -3.94 11.98 18.60
N LYS A 52 -4.00 11.30 19.76
CA LYS A 52 -5.28 11.04 20.46
C LYS A 52 -5.93 12.35 20.94
N ASP A 53 -5.12 13.33 21.34
CA ASP A 53 -5.47 14.73 21.67
C ASP A 53 -4.29 15.67 21.32
N ILE A 54 -4.46 17.00 21.39
CA ILE A 54 -3.40 18.01 21.14
C ILE A 54 -2.16 17.78 22.03
N VAL A 55 -2.33 17.06 23.15
CA VAL A 55 -1.32 16.91 24.21
C VAL A 55 -0.80 15.46 24.31
N THR A 56 -1.44 14.50 23.64
CA THR A 56 -1.08 13.08 23.74
C THR A 56 -0.61 12.58 22.38
N PRO A 57 0.70 12.61 22.10
CA PRO A 57 1.23 12.01 20.89
C PRO A 57 0.84 10.53 20.87
N VAL A 58 0.37 10.06 19.72
CA VAL A 58 0.26 8.61 19.50
C VAL A 58 1.65 8.01 19.59
N SER A 59 1.74 6.80 20.13
CA SER A 59 3.04 6.14 20.21
C SER A 59 3.58 5.94 18.79
N HIS A 60 4.84 6.30 18.56
CA HIS A 60 5.50 6.05 17.28
C HIS A 60 5.41 4.57 16.86
N GLU A 61 5.19 3.67 17.81
CA GLU A 61 4.95 2.25 17.61
C GLU A 61 3.59 1.95 16.95
N GLU A 62 2.51 2.59 17.38
CA GLU A 62 1.17 2.46 16.76
C GLU A 62 1.19 2.96 15.30
N VAL A 63 1.85 4.09 15.04
CA VAL A 63 2.01 4.65 13.69
C VAL A 63 2.84 3.70 12.81
N ARG A 64 3.97 3.21 13.34
CA ARG A 64 4.81 2.23 12.64
C ARG A 64 4.05 0.94 12.33
N ALA A 65 3.24 0.44 13.25
CA ALA A 65 2.43 -0.76 13.05
C ALA A 65 1.38 -0.56 11.93
N MET A 66 0.74 0.61 11.88
CA MET A 66 -0.20 0.94 10.81
C MET A 66 0.49 1.06 9.45
N ILE A 67 1.61 1.77 9.38
CA ILE A 67 2.39 1.90 8.14
C ILE A 67 2.82 0.52 7.66
N LYS A 68 3.36 -0.32 8.56
CA LYS A 68 3.74 -1.70 8.24
C LYS A 68 2.58 -2.50 7.66
N LYS A 69 1.40 -2.45 8.30
CA LYS A 69 0.19 -3.14 7.81
C LYS A 69 -0.25 -2.61 6.44
N SER A 70 -0.20 -1.31 6.21
CA SER A 70 -0.54 -0.71 4.91
C SER A 70 0.44 -1.15 3.82
N LEU A 71 1.74 -1.26 4.13
CA LEU A 71 2.77 -1.74 3.20
C LEU A 71 2.64 -3.24 2.92
N GLU A 72 2.34 -4.06 3.92
CA GLU A 72 2.04 -5.50 3.74
C GLU A 72 0.82 -5.70 2.84
N ASN A 73 -0.24 -4.90 3.05
CA ASN A 73 -1.41 -4.91 2.19
C ASN A 73 -1.11 -4.43 0.76
N ALA A 74 -0.25 -3.42 0.60
CA ALA A 74 0.20 -2.94 -0.70
C ALA A 74 0.97 -4.06 -1.44
N ALA A 75 1.86 -4.77 -0.75
CA ALA A 75 2.60 -5.89 -1.30
C ALA A 75 1.65 -7.02 -1.75
N LEU A 76 0.65 -7.37 -0.93
CA LEU A 76 -0.37 -8.36 -1.29
C LEU A 76 -1.18 -7.93 -2.52
N LEU A 77 -1.66 -6.68 -2.54
CA LEU A 77 -2.41 -6.15 -3.68
C LEU A 77 -1.59 -6.16 -4.97
N ASN A 78 -0.33 -5.79 -4.89
CA ASN A 78 0.58 -5.81 -6.04
C ASN A 78 0.81 -7.24 -6.52
N TYR A 79 1.09 -8.18 -5.62
CA TYR A 79 1.27 -9.58 -5.97
C TYR A 79 0.02 -10.17 -6.64
N THR A 80 -1.17 -9.99 -6.05
CA THR A 80 -2.43 -10.50 -6.61
C THR A 80 -2.73 -9.91 -8.00
N ARG A 81 -2.32 -8.67 -8.26
CA ARG A 81 -2.47 -8.06 -9.59
C ARG A 81 -1.49 -8.65 -10.59
N LEU A 82 -0.20 -8.74 -10.23
CA LEU A 82 0.83 -9.33 -11.09
C LEU A 82 0.57 -10.81 -11.39
N SER A 83 0.10 -11.59 -10.40
CA SER A 83 -0.29 -13.00 -10.59
C SER A 83 -1.51 -13.13 -11.50
N GLY A 84 -2.47 -12.21 -11.41
CA GLY A 84 -3.62 -12.12 -12.32
C GLY A 84 -3.23 -11.78 -13.77
N GLU A 85 -2.28 -10.86 -13.97
CA GLU A 85 -1.76 -10.49 -15.30
C GLU A 85 -0.97 -11.61 -15.99
N THR A 86 -0.46 -12.56 -15.21
CA THR A 86 0.31 -13.72 -15.69
C THR A 86 -0.52 -15.00 -15.74
N LYS A 87 -1.82 -14.96 -15.36
CA LYS A 87 -2.73 -16.12 -15.26
C LYS A 87 -2.18 -17.29 -14.44
N VAL A 88 -1.20 -17.02 -13.58
CA VAL A 88 -0.46 -18.03 -12.83
C VAL A 88 -1.38 -18.85 -11.91
N GLU A 89 -2.42 -18.24 -11.36
CA GLU A 89 -3.38 -18.94 -10.49
C GLU A 89 -4.28 -19.94 -11.24
N GLU A 90 -4.63 -19.67 -12.51
CA GLU A 90 -5.40 -20.59 -13.37
C GLU A 90 -4.49 -21.70 -13.91
N ASP A 91 -3.26 -21.36 -14.27
CA ASP A 91 -2.35 -22.26 -14.98
C ASP A 91 -1.58 -23.20 -14.03
N LEU A 92 -1.36 -22.84 -12.76
CA LEU A 92 -0.69 -23.70 -11.77
C LEU A 92 -1.60 -24.74 -11.10
N GLY A 93 -2.91 -24.69 -11.33
CA GLY A 93 -3.85 -25.70 -10.81
C GLY A 93 -3.48 -27.13 -11.23
N PRO A 94 -3.76 -28.15 -10.38
CA PRO A 94 -3.50 -29.55 -10.71
C PRO A 94 -4.30 -30.05 -11.93
N ASP A 95 -5.38 -29.35 -12.30
CA ASP A 95 -6.31 -29.71 -13.37
C ASP A 95 -6.28 -28.73 -14.58
N SER A 96 -5.28 -27.82 -14.64
CA SER A 96 -5.26 -26.73 -15.63
C SER A 96 -5.03 -27.18 -17.07
N GLY A 97 -4.58 -28.42 -17.29
CA GLY A 97 -4.21 -28.93 -18.62
C GLY A 97 -3.01 -28.20 -19.26
N VAL A 98 -2.37 -27.27 -18.53
CA VAL A 98 -1.25 -26.46 -19.02
C VAL A 98 0.07 -27.23 -18.93
N SER A 99 0.90 -27.13 -19.97
CA SER A 99 2.19 -27.82 -20.02
C SER A 99 3.17 -27.27 -18.97
N ALA A 100 4.09 -28.11 -18.49
CA ALA A 100 5.10 -27.69 -17.53
C ALA A 100 6.00 -26.54 -18.05
N SER A 101 6.26 -26.48 -19.37
CA SER A 101 7.00 -25.39 -20.01
C SER A 101 6.28 -24.06 -19.83
N ARG A 102 4.97 -24.03 -20.08
CA ARG A 102 4.17 -22.81 -19.99
C ARG A 102 4.05 -22.33 -18.54
N LYS A 103 3.82 -23.24 -17.59
CA LYS A 103 3.87 -22.92 -16.15
C LYS A 103 5.20 -22.30 -15.73
N LEU A 104 6.32 -22.80 -16.28
CA LEU A 104 7.65 -22.25 -16.02
C LEU A 104 7.82 -20.86 -16.63
N GLU A 105 7.35 -20.65 -17.87
CA GLU A 105 7.36 -19.35 -18.55
C GLU A 105 6.54 -18.30 -17.77
N ASP A 106 5.35 -18.65 -17.28
CA ASP A 106 4.50 -17.74 -16.51
C ASP A 106 5.13 -17.38 -15.16
N LEU A 107 5.79 -18.34 -14.50
CA LEU A 107 6.57 -18.10 -13.27
C LEU A 107 7.77 -17.19 -13.51
N ILE A 108 8.50 -17.38 -14.63
CA ILE A 108 9.61 -16.49 -15.02
C ILE A 108 9.07 -15.08 -15.24
N ARG A 109 7.99 -14.94 -16.01
CA ARG A 109 7.37 -13.62 -16.26
C ARG A 109 6.90 -12.94 -14.99
N LEU A 110 6.29 -13.67 -14.06
CA LEU A 110 5.91 -13.13 -12.75
C LEU A 110 7.14 -12.65 -11.97
N SER A 111 8.25 -13.41 -12.03
CA SER A 111 9.49 -13.02 -11.35
C SER A 111 10.10 -11.74 -11.92
N GLU A 112 10.06 -11.54 -13.25
CA GLU A 112 10.52 -10.32 -13.91
C GLU A 112 9.68 -9.11 -13.47
N LEU A 113 8.35 -9.24 -13.46
CA LEU A 113 7.45 -8.18 -13.00
C LEU A 113 7.66 -7.81 -11.53
N CYS A 114 7.96 -8.80 -10.67
CA CYS A 114 8.31 -8.56 -9.28
C CYS A 114 9.63 -7.79 -9.14
N VAL A 115 10.64 -8.09 -9.97
CA VAL A 115 11.92 -7.37 -9.98
C VAL A 115 11.72 -5.92 -10.42
N ASP A 116 10.99 -5.68 -11.51
CA ASP A 116 10.69 -4.33 -12.00
C ASP A 116 9.95 -3.50 -10.93
N LEU A 117 8.98 -4.12 -10.25
CA LEU A 117 8.25 -3.48 -9.16
C LEU A 117 9.16 -3.12 -7.97
N LEU A 118 10.07 -4.02 -7.58
CA LEU A 118 11.01 -3.76 -6.50
C LEU A 118 11.95 -2.60 -6.86
N GLN A 119 12.45 -2.58 -8.09
CA GLN A 119 13.30 -1.49 -8.56
C GLN A 119 12.56 -0.15 -8.56
N GLN A 120 11.31 -0.11 -9.02
CA GLN A 120 10.50 1.11 -8.95
C GLN A 120 10.25 1.59 -7.52
N ASN A 121 10.04 0.66 -6.58
CA ASN A 121 9.93 1.01 -5.17
C ASN A 121 11.23 1.61 -4.63
N GLU A 122 12.39 1.04 -4.98
CA GLU A 122 13.68 1.58 -4.58
C GLU A 122 13.94 2.97 -5.17
N GLU A 123 13.62 3.19 -6.44
CA GLU A 123 13.88 4.45 -7.15
C GLU A 123 12.98 5.61 -6.70
N HIS A 124 11.77 5.31 -6.20
CA HIS A 124 10.74 6.35 -5.99
C HIS A 124 10.16 6.43 -4.57
N HIS A 125 10.36 5.40 -3.75
CA HIS A 125 9.67 5.27 -2.46
C HIS A 125 10.59 4.84 -1.31
N ALA A 126 11.91 4.76 -1.53
CA ALA A 126 12.87 4.36 -0.50
C ALA A 126 13.31 5.48 0.46
N GLU A 127 13.14 6.75 0.08
CA GLU A 127 13.43 7.95 0.91
C GLU A 127 12.22 8.37 1.76
#